data_AF-A0A970KRB1-F1
#
_entry.id   AF-A0A970KRB1-F1
#
_cell.length_a   1.000
_cell.length_b   1.000
_cell.length_c   1.000
_cell.angle_alpha   90.00
_cell.angle_beta   90.00
_cell.angle_gamma   90.00
#
_symmetry.space_group_name_H-M   'P 1'
#
loop_
_entity.id
_entity.type
_entity.pdbx_description
1 polymer ?
#
loop_
_entity_poly.entity_id
_entity_poly.type
_entity_poly.pdbx_seq_one_letter_code
_entity_poly.pdbx_strand_id
1 'polypeptide(L)'
;MKQAEEKEEKKPQKIRARIRFDYRGKARPARFLFGGKRTEEAAEELRDKHAALWRNVPVQGIFIERIDLGEIYTVYDEDIEDEVAYAPLELDVTADALAYLVRFAVREEFRRLLILEPPAVKLSMQEMEQLFFEVHTQANNQLVQKFKRLAE
;
A
#
# COMPACT_ATOMS: atom_id res chain seq x y z
N MET A 1 21.25 26.89 43.26
CA MET A 1 21.04 26.86 41.80
C MET A 1 20.56 25.47 41.44
N LYS A 2 19.26 25.29 41.18
CA LYS A 2 18.71 24.01 40.72
C LYS A 2 18.94 23.95 39.22
N GLN A 3 19.73 22.97 38.77
CA GLN A 3 19.87 22.68 37.35
C GLN A 3 18.50 22.25 36.83
N ALA A 4 17.97 23.00 35.86
CA ALA A 4 16.84 22.57 35.08
C ALA A 4 17.35 21.48 34.14
N GLU A 5 16.93 20.24 34.37
CA GLU A 5 17.08 19.18 33.38
C GLU A 5 16.24 19.58 32.16
N GLU A 6 16.92 20.02 31.10
CA GLU A 6 16.33 20.10 29.77
C GLU A 6 15.87 18.70 29.40
N LYS A 7 14.55 18.46 29.43
CA LYS A 7 13.96 17.26 28.85
C LYS A 7 14.23 17.32 27.36
N GLU A 8 15.22 16.56 26.90
CA GLU A 8 15.38 16.25 25.48
C GLU A 8 14.03 15.73 24.96
N GLU A 9 13.39 16.54 24.13
CA GLU A 9 12.15 16.19 23.47
C GLU A 9 12.47 15.04 22.50
N LYS A 10 12.29 13.79 22.96
CA LYS A 10 12.54 12.60 22.15
C LYS A 10 11.68 12.67 20.90
N LYS A 11 12.31 12.98 19.76
CA LYS A 11 11.66 12.92 18.46
C LYS A 11 11.08 11.51 18.27
N PRO A 12 9.83 11.38 17.81
CA PRO A 12 9.24 10.08 17.56
C PRO A 12 10.12 9.30 16.58
N GLN A 13 10.32 8.02 16.90
CA GLN A 13 11.17 7.15 16.10
C GLN A 13 10.48 6.87 14.77
N LYS A 14 11.11 7.32 13.67
CA LYS A 14 10.63 7.02 12.31
C LYS A 14 10.77 5.54 12.00
N ILE A 15 9.88 5.03 11.15
CA ILE A 15 9.80 3.62 10.77
C ILE A 15 10.07 3.50 9.28
N ARG A 16 11.11 2.77 8.89
CA ARG A 16 11.37 2.41 7.50
C ARG A 16 10.72 1.09 7.18
N ALA A 17 9.95 1.04 6.10
CA ALA A 17 9.23 -0.15 5.68
C ALA A 17 9.31 -0.34 4.17
N ARG A 18 9.31 -1.62 3.75
CA ARG A 18 9.10 -2.04 2.36
C ARG A 18 7.70 -2.59 2.20
N ILE A 19 6.98 -2.10 1.22
CA ILE A 19 5.60 -2.49 0.94
C ILE A 19 5.54 -3.01 -0.48
N ARG A 20 4.93 -4.18 -0.67
CA ARG A 20 4.70 -4.77 -1.99
C ARG A 20 3.22 -4.79 -2.34
N PHE A 21 2.92 -4.30 -3.53
CA PHE A 21 1.63 -4.40 -4.19
C PHE A 21 1.76 -5.23 -5.46
N ASP A 22 0.80 -6.09 -5.74
CA ASP A 22 0.74 -6.82 -7.01
C ASP A 22 -0.57 -6.46 -7.72
N TYR A 23 -0.47 -5.68 -8.80
CA TYR A 23 -1.60 -5.17 -9.56
C TYR A 23 -2.11 -6.22 -10.54
N ARG A 24 -3.39 -6.62 -10.41
CA ARG A 24 -4.02 -7.63 -11.27
C ARG A 24 -4.45 -7.03 -12.61
N GLY A 25 -4.06 -7.67 -13.70
CA GLY A 25 -4.62 -7.41 -15.03
C GLY A 25 -6.02 -8.00 -15.14
N LYS A 26 -7.04 -7.16 -15.27
CA LYS A 26 -8.42 -7.64 -15.53
C LYS A 26 -8.57 -7.87 -17.03
N ALA A 27 -8.71 -9.13 -17.45
CA ALA A 27 -9.11 -9.47 -18.80
C ALA A 27 -10.44 -8.77 -19.11
N ARG A 28 -10.49 -7.92 -20.15
CA ARG A 28 -11.78 -7.48 -20.69
C ARG A 28 -12.29 -8.59 -21.60
N PRO A 29 -13.55 -9.06 -21.46
CA PRO A 29 -14.12 -9.99 -22.43
C PRO A 29 -13.99 -9.37 -23.82
N ALA A 30 -13.32 -10.08 -24.73
CA ALA A 30 -13.13 -9.64 -26.10
C ALA A 30 -14.50 -9.54 -26.78
N ARG A 31 -15.13 -8.37 -26.76
CA ARG A 31 -16.47 -8.22 -27.34
C ARG A 31 -16.44 -8.19 -28.87
N PHE A 32 -15.29 -7.98 -29.51
CA PHE A 32 -15.15 -8.03 -30.96
C PHE A 32 -13.70 -8.39 -31.35
N LEU A 33 -13.55 -9.52 -32.04
CA LEU A 33 -12.58 -9.82 -33.11
C LEU A 33 -11.20 -9.11 -33.06
N PHE A 34 -10.16 -9.88 -32.72
CA PHE A 34 -8.72 -9.62 -32.88
C PHE A 34 -8.12 -8.46 -32.06
N GLY A 35 -7.44 -8.80 -30.95
CA GLY A 35 -6.46 -7.91 -30.30
C GLY A 35 -6.92 -7.24 -28.99
N GLY A 36 -7.61 -7.95 -28.10
CA GLY A 36 -7.78 -7.46 -26.72
C GLY A 36 -6.41 -7.26 -26.05
N LYS A 37 -6.24 -6.16 -25.29
CA LYS A 37 -5.03 -5.93 -24.48
C LYS A 37 -4.71 -7.19 -23.69
N ARG A 38 -3.48 -7.67 -23.79
CA ARG A 38 -3.04 -8.85 -23.04
C ARG A 38 -3.15 -8.54 -21.54
N THR A 39 -3.46 -9.54 -20.72
CA THR A 39 -3.69 -9.33 -19.27
C THR A 39 -2.46 -8.68 -18.62
N GLU A 40 -1.26 -8.95 -19.15
CA GLU A 40 0.01 -8.33 -18.77
C GLU A 40 0.03 -6.82 -19.02
N GLU A 41 -0.38 -6.36 -20.21
CA GLU A 41 -0.45 -4.93 -20.54
C GLU A 41 -1.42 -4.20 -19.61
N ALA A 42 -2.57 -4.84 -19.31
CA ALA A 42 -3.55 -4.27 -18.38
C ALA A 42 -3.00 -4.19 -16.94
N ALA A 43 -2.25 -5.19 -16.50
CA ALA A 43 -1.59 -5.20 -15.20
C ALA A 43 -0.52 -4.09 -15.11
N GLU A 44 0.30 -3.98 -16.16
CA GLU A 44 1.36 -2.98 -16.28
C GLU A 44 0.82 -1.55 -16.24
N GLU A 45 -0.19 -1.25 -17.06
CA GLU A 45 -0.81 0.08 -17.08
C GLU A 45 -1.38 0.48 -15.71
N LEU A 46 -1.99 -0.48 -15.01
CA LEU A 46 -2.52 -0.25 -13.66
C LEU A 46 -1.38 0.02 -12.67
N ARG A 47 -0.31 -0.80 -12.69
CA ARG A 47 0.89 -0.59 -11.88
C ARG A 47 1.48 0.78 -12.13
N ASP A 48 1.67 1.17 -13.39
CA ASP A 48 2.35 2.41 -13.77
C ASP A 48 1.53 3.65 -13.38
N LYS A 49 0.20 3.58 -13.53
CA LYS A 49 -0.72 4.60 -13.01
C LYS A 49 -0.56 4.76 -11.51
N HIS A 50 -0.52 3.67 -10.75
CA HIS A 50 -0.34 3.72 -9.30
C HIS A 50 1.05 4.20 -8.90
N ALA A 51 2.10 3.79 -9.61
CA ALA A 51 3.45 4.30 -9.42
C ALA A 51 3.50 5.82 -9.62
N ALA A 52 2.83 6.34 -10.66
CA ALA A 52 2.72 7.78 -10.90
C ALA A 52 1.98 8.50 -9.76
N LEU A 53 0.90 7.93 -9.21
CA LEU A 53 0.22 8.48 -8.04
C LEU A 53 1.16 8.55 -6.84
N TRP A 54 1.92 7.49 -6.55
CA TRP A 54 2.84 7.47 -5.41
C TRP A 54 3.98 8.48 -5.54
N ARG A 55 4.45 8.76 -6.75
CA ARG A 55 5.50 9.79 -6.98
C ARG A 55 4.99 11.21 -6.75
N ASN A 56 3.72 11.47 -7.06
CA ASN A 56 3.21 12.84 -7.20
C ASN A 56 2.21 13.24 -6.11
N VAL A 57 1.62 12.28 -5.40
CA VAL A 57 0.61 12.54 -4.37
C VAL A 57 1.24 12.39 -2.99
N PRO A 58 1.41 13.49 -2.23
CA PRO A 58 1.92 13.41 -0.88
C PRO A 58 0.96 12.65 0.02
N VAL A 59 1.51 11.81 0.88
CA VAL A 59 0.75 11.05 1.87
C VAL A 59 1.19 11.54 3.24
N GLN A 60 0.22 11.99 4.05
CA GLN A 60 0.51 12.51 5.38
C GLN A 60 1.26 11.46 6.22
N GLY A 61 2.36 11.90 6.86
CA GLY A 61 3.17 11.08 7.75
C GLY A 61 3.98 9.99 7.04
N ILE A 62 4.04 10.02 5.69
CA ILE A 62 4.80 9.05 4.88
C ILE A 62 5.69 9.79 3.88
N PHE A 63 6.95 9.38 3.84
CA PHE A 63 7.90 9.76 2.82
C PHE A 63 8.22 8.54 1.95
N ILE A 64 7.99 8.64 0.63
CA ILE A 64 8.36 7.59 -0.32
C ILE A 64 9.85 7.76 -0.67
N GLU A 65 10.68 6.80 -0.29
CA GLU A 65 12.13 6.81 -0.55
C GLU A 65 12.44 6.28 -1.94
N ARG A 66 11.81 5.16 -2.31
CA ARG A 66 12.07 4.44 -3.55
C ARG A 66 10.79 3.77 -4.04
N ILE A 67 10.65 3.71 -5.35
CA ILE A 67 9.64 2.91 -6.04
C ILE A 67 10.37 1.96 -6.99
N ASP A 68 10.05 0.69 -6.88
CA ASP A 68 10.56 -0.37 -7.75
C ASP A 68 9.43 -1.00 -8.55
N LEU A 69 9.67 -1.24 -9.83
CA LEU A 69 8.71 -1.91 -10.71
C LEU A 69 9.22 -3.32 -10.96
N GLY A 70 8.55 -4.31 -10.39
CA GLY A 70 8.93 -5.71 -10.55
C GLY A 70 8.50 -6.27 -11.90
N GLU A 71 9.08 -7.42 -12.25
CA GLU A 71 8.71 -8.17 -13.45
C GLU A 71 7.28 -8.70 -13.35
N ILE A 72 6.55 -8.59 -14.46
CA ILE A 72 5.18 -9.10 -14.58
C ILE A 72 5.24 -10.62 -14.59
N TYR A 73 4.31 -11.25 -13.87
CA TYR A 73 4.20 -12.69 -13.83
C TYR A 73 2.74 -13.14 -14.01
N THR A 74 2.55 -14.32 -14.58
CA THR A 74 1.22 -14.93 -14.75
C THR A 74 1.04 -16.09 -13.78
N VAL A 75 -0.18 -16.27 -13.31
CA VAL A 75 -0.58 -17.40 -12.46
C VAL A 75 -1.89 -17.93 -13.01
N TYR A 76 -2.00 -19.25 -13.10
CA TYR A 76 -3.27 -19.90 -13.40
C TYR A 76 -4.20 -19.78 -12.20
N ASP A 77 -5.38 -19.18 -12.39
CA ASP A 77 -6.39 -18.98 -11.36
C ASP A 77 -7.47 -20.07 -11.56
N GLU A 78 -7.48 -21.06 -10.66
CA GLU A 78 -8.37 -22.22 -10.73
C GLU A 78 -9.85 -21.84 -10.61
N ASP A 79 -10.18 -20.73 -9.93
CA ASP A 79 -11.57 -20.31 -9.72
C ASP A 79 -12.22 -19.79 -11.01
N ILE A 80 -11.40 -19.23 -11.91
CA ILE A 80 -11.86 -18.69 -13.20
C ILE A 80 -11.35 -19.50 -14.41
N GLU A 81 -10.61 -20.58 -14.15
CA GLU A 81 -9.98 -21.47 -15.13
C GLU A 81 -9.14 -20.72 -16.20
N ASP A 82 -8.42 -19.65 -15.82
CA ASP A 82 -7.71 -18.77 -16.77
C ASP A 82 -6.38 -18.25 -16.21
N GLU A 83 -5.49 -17.76 -17.09
CA GLU A 83 -4.24 -17.12 -16.72
C GLU A 83 -4.44 -15.65 -16.30
N VAL A 84 -3.92 -15.31 -15.12
CA VAL A 84 -3.99 -13.97 -14.55
C VAL A 84 -2.60 -13.37 -14.43
N ALA A 85 -2.39 -12.24 -15.11
CA ALA A 85 -1.17 -11.46 -14.98
C ALA A 85 -1.21 -10.53 -13.76
N TYR A 86 -0.06 -10.42 -13.10
CA TYR A 86 0.19 -9.51 -11.98
C TYR A 86 1.45 -8.68 -12.25
N ALA A 87 1.36 -7.38 -12.00
CA ALA A 87 2.48 -6.44 -12.13
C ALA A 87 2.91 -5.95 -10.72
N PRO A 88 4.05 -6.40 -10.18
CA PRO A 88 4.52 -6.00 -8.86
C PRO A 88 5.03 -4.56 -8.80
N LEU A 89 4.83 -3.93 -7.65
CA LEU A 89 5.36 -2.62 -7.29
C LEU A 89 5.81 -2.66 -5.83
N GLU A 90 7.08 -2.32 -5.60
CA GLU A 90 7.63 -2.20 -4.24
C GLU A 90 7.87 -0.72 -3.90
N LEU A 91 7.45 -0.34 -2.69
CA LEU A 91 7.70 0.98 -2.12
C LEU A 91 8.60 0.82 -0.89
N ASP A 92 9.75 1.49 -0.89
CA ASP A 92 10.47 1.76 0.35
C ASP A 92 10.00 3.12 0.88
N VAL A 93 9.54 3.14 2.13
CA VAL A 93 8.94 4.31 2.74
C VAL A 93 9.51 4.56 4.14
N THR A 94 9.59 5.82 4.52
CA THR A 94 9.75 6.25 5.91
C THR A 94 8.42 6.78 6.43
N ALA A 95 7.92 6.22 7.53
CA ALA A 95 6.72 6.66 8.21
C ALA A 95 7.06 7.36 9.53
N ASP A 96 6.32 8.42 9.86
CA ASP A 96 6.48 9.13 11.13
C ASP A 96 5.87 8.35 12.31
N ALA A 97 4.93 7.44 12.04
CA ALA A 97 4.29 6.56 13.02
C ALA A 97 3.76 5.28 12.35
N LEU A 98 3.65 4.20 13.13
CA LEU A 98 3.17 2.90 12.64
C LEU A 98 1.74 2.98 12.08
N ALA A 99 0.90 3.82 12.69
CA ALA A 99 -0.48 4.03 12.26
C ALA A 99 -0.55 4.43 10.78
N TYR A 100 0.31 5.33 10.30
CA TYR A 100 0.29 5.78 8.92
C TYR A 100 0.55 4.66 7.89
N LEU A 101 1.19 3.56 8.28
CA LEU A 101 1.43 2.41 7.41
C LEU A 101 0.17 1.56 7.14
N VAL A 102 -0.85 1.65 7.99
CA VAL A 102 -2.08 0.84 7.88
C VAL A 102 -2.82 1.09 6.56
N ARG A 103 -2.82 2.32 6.04
CA ARG A 103 -3.48 2.69 4.77
C ARG A 103 -2.98 1.91 3.56
N PHE A 104 -1.76 1.37 3.63
CA PHE A 104 -1.19 0.55 2.58
C PHE A 104 -1.71 -0.89 2.68
N ALA A 105 -1.90 -1.41 3.90
CA ALA A 105 -2.31 -2.79 4.17
C ALA A 105 -3.79 -3.07 3.83
N VAL A 106 -4.63 -2.06 3.74
CA VAL A 106 -6.07 -2.21 3.43
C VAL A 106 -6.40 -2.21 1.93
N ARG A 107 -5.40 -2.12 1.06
CA ARG A 107 -5.59 -2.10 -0.40
C ARG A 107 -5.77 -3.51 -0.94
N GLU A 108 -6.55 -3.65 -2.02
CA GLU A 108 -6.80 -4.94 -2.67
C GLU A 108 -5.51 -5.56 -3.22
N GLU A 109 -4.60 -4.72 -3.72
CA GLU A 109 -3.35 -5.14 -4.33
C GLU A 109 -2.26 -5.43 -3.30
N PHE A 110 -2.51 -5.19 -2.01
CA PHE A 110 -1.53 -5.39 -0.95
C PHE A 110 -1.10 -6.85 -0.85
N ARG A 111 0.22 -7.08 -0.86
CA ARG A 111 0.81 -8.41 -0.67
C ARG A 111 1.61 -8.54 0.60
N ARG A 112 2.45 -7.54 0.90
CA ARG A 112 3.36 -7.62 2.04
C ARG A 112 3.74 -6.24 2.54
N LEU A 113 3.93 -6.15 3.85
CA LEU A 113 4.65 -5.06 4.51
C LEU A 113 5.78 -5.66 5.34
N LEU A 114 6.98 -5.11 5.20
CA LEU A 114 8.17 -5.44 5.96
C LEU A 114 8.68 -4.21 6.67
N ILE A 115 8.86 -4.27 8.00
CA ILE A 115 9.59 -3.25 8.72
C ILE A 115 11.08 -3.52 8.51
N LEU A 116 11.78 -2.55 7.92
CA LEU A 116 13.23 -2.60 7.70
C LEU A 116 13.95 -2.08 8.94
N GLU A 117 13.49 -0.93 9.47
CA GLU A 117 14.03 -0.31 10.67
C GLU A 117 12.92 0.42 11.43
N PRO A 118 12.98 0.47 12.77
CA PRO A 118 13.88 -0.30 13.64
C PRO A 118 13.51 -1.80 13.70
N PRO A 119 14.39 -2.68 14.20
CA PRO A 119 14.09 -4.11 14.37
C PRO A 119 13.00 -4.40 15.41
N ALA A 120 12.72 -3.44 16.31
CA ALA A 120 11.63 -3.52 17.27
C ALA A 120 11.02 -2.13 17.45
N VAL A 121 9.69 -2.08 17.50
CA VAL A 121 8.93 -0.85 17.73
C VAL A 121 8.33 -0.92 19.14
N LYS A 122 8.55 0.13 19.95
CA LYS A 122 7.87 0.32 21.23
C LYS A 122 6.80 1.39 21.02
N LEU A 123 5.55 1.06 21.33
CA LEU A 123 4.43 1.97 21.22
C LEU A 123 3.97 2.39 22.60
N SER A 124 3.76 3.69 22.79
CA SER A 124 2.98 4.23 23.88
C SER A 124 1.50 3.86 23.73
N MET A 125 0.72 4.00 24.81
CA MET A 125 -0.73 3.79 24.76
C MET A 125 -1.40 4.72 23.75
N GLN A 126 -0.94 5.98 23.66
CA GLN A 126 -1.47 6.94 22.69
C GLN A 126 -1.19 6.51 21.23
N GLU A 127 0.02 6.03 20.93
CA GLU A 127 0.35 5.53 19.58
C GLU A 127 -0.44 4.25 19.24
N MET A 128 -0.72 3.43 20.25
CA MET A 128 -1.56 2.25 20.10
C MET A 128 -3.03 2.63 19.82
N GLU A 129 -3.58 3.62 20.53
CA GLU A 129 -4.91 4.17 20.27
C GLU A 129 -5.01 4.76 18.84
N GLN A 130 -4.00 5.52 18.41
CA GLN A 130 -3.93 6.04 17.05
C GLN A 130 -3.88 4.92 16.00
N LEU A 131 -3.13 3.85 16.27
CA LEU A 131 -3.09 2.68 15.39
C LEU A 131 -4.46 2.03 15.25
N PHE A 132 -5.16 1.76 16.36
CA PHE A 132 -6.51 1.18 16.33
C PHE A 132 -7.51 2.09 15.61
N PHE A 133 -7.42 3.40 15.83
CA PHE A 133 -8.25 4.38 15.15
C PHE A 133 -8.02 4.39 13.64
N GLU A 134 -6.76 4.34 13.19
CA GLU A 134 -6.44 4.29 11.77
C GLU A 134 -6.93 2.98 11.13
N VAL A 135 -6.77 1.83 11.81
CA VAL A 135 -7.33 0.54 11.35
C VAL A 135 -8.84 0.63 11.16
N HIS A 136 -9.57 1.15 12.15
CA HIS A 136 -11.02 1.32 12.08
C HIS A 136 -11.41 2.25 10.91
N THR A 137 -10.76 3.40 10.82
CA THR A 137 -11.00 4.40 9.75
C THR A 137 -10.78 3.79 8.37
N GLN A 138 -9.66 3.09 8.17
CA GLN A 138 -9.31 2.50 6.88
C GLN A 138 -10.26 1.36 6.50
N ALA A 139 -10.64 0.49 7.46
CA ALA A 139 -11.60 -0.58 7.23
C ALA A 139 -12.99 -0.03 6.85
N ASN A 140 -13.49 0.98 7.56
CA ASN A 140 -14.77 1.61 7.26
C ASN A 140 -14.75 2.34 5.92
N ASN A 141 -13.67 3.05 5.61
CA ASN A 141 -13.54 3.72 4.32
C ASN A 141 -13.61 2.71 3.17
N GLN A 142 -12.95 1.55 3.29
CA GLN A 142 -13.04 0.50 2.28
C GLN A 142 -14.47 -0.05 2.13
N LEU A 143 -15.18 -0.26 3.24
CA LEU A 143 -16.58 -0.71 3.21
C LEU A 143 -17.48 0.32 2.51
N VAL A 144 -17.40 1.59 2.88
CA VAL A 144 -18.18 2.67 2.27
C VAL A 144 -17.91 2.78 0.77
N GLN A 145 -16.65 2.67 0.36
CA GLN A 145 -16.28 2.69 -1.06
C GLN A 145 -16.86 1.49 -1.81
N LYS A 146 -16.86 0.30 -1.22
CA LYS A 146 -17.50 -0.89 -1.81
C LYS A 146 -19.01 -0.69 -1.95
N PHE A 147 -19.69 -0.16 -0.92
CA PHE A 147 -21.13 0.11 -0.98
C PHE A 147 -21.47 1.12 -2.08
N LYS A 148 -20.70 2.21 -2.23
CA LYS A 148 -20.90 3.18 -3.31
C LYS A 148 -20.83 2.53 -4.69
N ARG A 149 -19.81 1.69 -4.93
CA ARG A 149 -19.64 0.96 -6.20
C ARG A 149 -20.77 -0.04 -6.50
N LEU A 150 -21.48 -0.53 -5.48
CA LEU A 150 -22.62 -1.44 -5.65
C LEU A 150 -23.95 -0.71 -5.88
N ALA A 151 -24.01 0.58 -5.56
CA ALA A 151 -25.19 1.42 -5.75
C ALA A 151 -25.18 2.18 -7.09
N GLU A 152 -24.05 2.16 -7.81
CA GLU A 152 -23.85 2.65 -9.18
C GLU A 152 -24.03 1.52 -10.20
#